data_AF-A0A8J4M0N1-F1
#
_entry.id   AF-A0A8J4M0N1-F1
#
_cell.length_a   1.000
_cell.length_b   1.000
_cell.length_c   1.000
_cell.angle_alpha   90.00
_cell.angle_beta   90.00
_cell.angle_gamma   90.00
#
_symmetry.space_group_name_H-M   'P 1'
#
loop_
_entity.id
_entity.type
_entity.pdbx_description
1 polymer ?
#
loop_
_entity_poly.entity_id
_entity_poly.type
_entity_poly.pdbx_seq_one_letter_code
_entity_poly.pdbx_strand_id
1 'polypeptide(L)'
;MIYTYFLTEDPTTIQEAKQLLYDVLFKPLQMSDTMQDQLKIQGEELYFVAMNERTEVVGVMVLVIDGEHVELHHAATRTALQGQGIGKQLWILVHEYCTDRGFKSIELVSRNTAMSFWASVGFQATTEDWIEREDFVKHGIRHKAMKQTL
;
A
#
# COMPACT_ATOMS: atom_id res chain seq x y z
N MET A 1 1.93 0.60 -22.34
CA MET A 1 1.50 -0.68 -21.72
C MET A 1 0.17 -0.41 -21.07
N ILE A 2 -0.84 -1.22 -21.34
CA ILE A 2 -2.17 -1.06 -20.74
C ILE A 2 -2.20 -1.86 -19.44
N TYR A 3 -2.84 -1.32 -18.42
CA TYR A 3 -3.04 -1.98 -17.13
C TYR A 3 -4.52 -2.01 -16.79
N THR A 4 -4.96 -3.09 -16.18
CA THR A 4 -6.30 -3.23 -15.60
C THR A 4 -6.19 -3.07 -14.09
N TYR A 5 -7.14 -2.37 -13.48
CA TYR A 5 -7.17 -2.07 -12.04
C TYR A 5 -8.47 -2.59 -11.45
N PHE A 6 -8.40 -3.38 -10.39
CA PHE A 6 -9.59 -3.97 -9.77
C PHE A 6 -9.35 -4.42 -8.32
N LEU A 7 -10.43 -4.56 -7.56
CA LEU A 7 -10.47 -5.23 -6.27
C LEU A 7 -10.61 -6.74 -6.51
N THR A 8 -9.83 -7.56 -5.83
CA THR A 8 -9.85 -9.02 -5.99
C THR A 8 -10.06 -9.76 -4.69
N GLU A 9 -10.81 -10.86 -4.76
CA GLU A 9 -10.94 -11.89 -3.72
C GLU A 9 -10.32 -13.23 -4.17
N ASP A 10 -9.78 -13.27 -5.40
CA ASP A 10 -9.19 -14.49 -5.96
C ASP A 10 -7.89 -14.87 -5.21
N PRO A 11 -7.81 -16.06 -4.60
CA PRO A 11 -6.66 -16.46 -3.79
C PRO A 11 -5.34 -16.47 -4.55
N THR A 12 -5.36 -16.82 -5.85
CA THR A 12 -4.14 -16.84 -6.68
C THR A 12 -3.62 -15.42 -6.90
N THR A 13 -4.49 -14.49 -7.25
CA THR A 13 -4.14 -13.07 -7.44
C THR A 13 -3.68 -12.44 -6.13
N ILE A 14 -4.32 -12.76 -5.00
CA ILE A 14 -3.88 -12.31 -3.67
C ILE A 14 -2.48 -12.84 -3.34
N GLN A 15 -2.20 -14.10 -3.67
CA GLN A 15 -0.88 -14.68 -3.43
C GLN A 15 0.21 -13.99 -4.28
N GLU A 16 -0.09 -13.65 -5.54
CA GLU A 16 0.83 -12.86 -6.38
C GLU A 16 1.03 -11.44 -5.82
N ALA A 17 -0.03 -10.81 -5.32
CA ALA A 17 0.05 -9.50 -4.70
C ALA A 17 0.92 -9.51 -3.44
N LYS A 18 0.78 -10.52 -2.57
CA LYS A 18 1.66 -10.74 -1.41
C LYS A 18 3.11 -10.99 -1.82
N GLN A 19 3.34 -11.74 -2.89
CA GLN A 19 4.67 -11.96 -3.43
C GLN A 19 5.30 -10.64 -3.91
N LEU A 20 4.54 -9.81 -4.64
CA LEU A 20 4.99 -8.49 -5.07
C LEU A 20 5.32 -7.57 -3.88
N LEU A 21 4.48 -7.56 -2.84
CA LEU A 21 4.76 -6.83 -1.60
C LEU A 21 6.07 -7.29 -0.97
N TYR A 22 6.31 -8.60 -0.88
CA TYR A 22 7.57 -9.13 -0.37
C TYR A 22 8.78 -8.66 -1.19
N ASP A 23 8.73 -8.85 -2.50
CA ASP A 23 9.83 -8.53 -3.41
C ASP A 23 10.20 -7.03 -3.39
N VAL A 24 9.21 -6.15 -3.18
CA VAL A 24 9.42 -4.69 -3.19
C VAL A 24 9.73 -4.13 -1.78
N LEU A 25 9.02 -4.61 -0.75
CA LEU A 25 9.06 -3.99 0.57
C LEU A 25 10.07 -4.61 1.52
N PHE A 26 10.31 -5.92 1.45
CA PHE A 26 10.99 -6.67 2.51
C PHE A 26 12.26 -7.37 2.02
N LYS A 27 12.21 -7.99 0.84
CA LYS A 27 13.37 -8.69 0.24
C LYS A 27 14.60 -7.80 0.05
N PRO A 28 14.50 -6.53 -0.40
CA PRO A 28 15.68 -5.65 -0.52
C PRO A 28 16.30 -5.31 0.84
N LEU A 29 15.54 -5.46 1.92
CA LEU A 29 15.96 -5.24 3.31
C LEU A 29 16.46 -6.52 3.97
N GLN A 30 16.54 -7.64 3.24
CA GLN A 30 16.91 -8.97 3.76
C GLN A 30 16.02 -9.43 4.91
N MET A 31 14.75 -9.00 4.91
CA MET A 31 13.77 -9.42 5.89
C MET A 31 13.05 -10.70 5.46
N SER A 32 12.47 -11.42 6.43
CA SER A 32 11.70 -12.64 6.16
C SER A 32 10.44 -12.36 5.33
N ASP A 33 10.05 -13.36 4.54
CA ASP A 33 8.74 -13.44 3.88
C ASP A 33 7.55 -13.39 4.84
N THR A 34 7.74 -13.73 6.11
CA THR A 34 6.72 -13.64 7.18
C THR A 34 6.48 -12.21 7.69
N MET A 35 7.26 -11.21 7.26
CA MET A 35 7.10 -9.83 7.75
C MET A 35 5.71 -9.25 7.53
N GLN A 36 5.04 -9.63 6.43
CA GLN A 36 3.66 -9.20 6.19
C GLN A 36 2.73 -9.71 7.28
N ASP A 37 2.85 -10.98 7.68
CA ASP A 37 2.04 -11.56 8.74
C ASP A 37 2.36 -10.95 10.12
N GLN A 38 3.63 -10.61 10.37
CA GLN A 38 4.04 -9.96 11.62
C GLN A 38 3.53 -8.52 11.75
N LEU A 39 3.26 -7.85 10.62
CA LEU A 39 2.77 -6.47 10.58
C LEU A 39 1.26 -6.36 10.53
N LYS A 40 0.54 -7.49 10.41
CA LYS A 40 -0.93 -7.51 10.38
C LYS A 40 -1.53 -6.72 11.52
N ILE A 41 -2.56 -5.98 11.15
CA ILE A 41 -3.44 -5.24 12.06
C ILE A 41 -4.83 -5.87 12.04
N GLN A 42 -5.65 -5.51 13.02
CA GLN A 42 -7.04 -5.96 13.07
C GLN A 42 -7.84 -5.36 11.91
N GLY A 43 -8.68 -6.18 11.28
CA GLY A 43 -9.63 -5.76 10.25
C GLY A 43 -9.68 -6.69 9.04
N GLU A 44 -10.56 -6.37 8.12
CA GLU A 44 -10.68 -7.04 6.82
C GLU A 44 -9.65 -6.48 5.83
N GLU A 45 -8.84 -7.36 5.24
CA GLU A 45 -7.89 -6.98 4.18
C GLU A 45 -8.55 -7.03 2.79
N LEU A 46 -8.52 -5.90 2.08
CA LEU A 46 -8.96 -5.77 0.70
C LEU A 46 -7.79 -5.52 -0.24
N TYR A 47 -7.71 -6.27 -1.34
CA TYR A 47 -6.59 -6.25 -2.27
C TYR A 47 -6.97 -5.55 -3.57
N PHE A 48 -6.45 -4.35 -3.77
CA PHE A 48 -6.57 -3.59 -5.02
C PHE A 48 -5.33 -3.83 -5.87
N VAL A 49 -5.51 -4.37 -7.07
CA VAL A 49 -4.40 -4.83 -7.91
C VAL A 49 -4.38 -4.15 -9.27
N ALA A 50 -3.17 -3.92 -9.77
CA ALA A 50 -2.90 -3.52 -11.13
C ALA A 50 -2.28 -4.70 -11.87
N MET A 51 -2.87 -5.10 -12.99
CA MET A 51 -2.47 -6.25 -13.78
C MET A 51 -2.08 -5.81 -15.20
N ASN A 52 -1.00 -6.40 -15.73
CA ASN A 52 -0.59 -6.15 -17.11
C ASN A 52 -1.28 -7.12 -18.10
N GLU A 53 -1.05 -6.91 -19.40
CA GLU A 53 -1.61 -7.73 -20.49
C GLU A 53 -1.15 -9.20 -20.47
N ARG A 54 -0.13 -9.53 -19.68
CA ARG A 54 0.39 -10.90 -19.49
C ARG A 54 -0.17 -11.56 -18.23
N THR A 55 -1.25 -11.00 -17.69
CA THR A 55 -1.93 -11.46 -16.46
C THR A 55 -1.01 -11.49 -15.23
N GLU A 56 -0.02 -10.61 -15.17
CA GLU A 56 0.87 -10.51 -14.00
C GLU A 56 0.44 -9.34 -13.11
N VAL A 57 0.40 -9.56 -11.79
CA VAL A 57 0.28 -8.45 -10.83
C VAL A 57 1.55 -7.57 -10.87
N VAL A 58 1.36 -6.29 -11.18
CA VAL A 58 2.42 -5.28 -11.30
C VAL A 58 2.30 -4.15 -10.28
N GLY A 59 1.16 -4.05 -9.60
CA GLY A 59 0.96 -3.12 -8.48
C GLY A 59 -0.12 -3.63 -7.55
N VAL A 60 -0.04 -3.24 -6.28
CA VAL A 60 -1.00 -3.59 -5.24
C VAL A 60 -1.11 -2.47 -4.21
N MET A 61 -2.32 -2.23 -3.72
CA MET A 61 -2.61 -1.55 -2.45
C MET A 61 -3.49 -2.47 -1.60
N VAL A 62 -3.12 -2.66 -0.34
CA VAL A 62 -3.89 -3.42 0.65
C VAL A 62 -4.53 -2.43 1.60
N LEU A 63 -5.85 -2.42 1.62
CA LEU A 63 -6.65 -1.63 2.54
C LEU A 63 -7.11 -2.53 3.68
N VAL A 64 -7.01 -2.08 4.92
CA VAL A 64 -7.56 -2.78 6.08
C VAL A 64 -8.71 -1.96 6.66
N ILE A 65 -9.85 -2.62 6.88
CA ILE A 65 -11.07 -1.99 7.41
C ILE A 65 -11.44 -2.62 8.76
N ASP A 66 -11.57 -1.78 9.79
CA ASP A 66 -12.07 -2.15 11.12
C ASP A 66 -13.11 -1.13 11.59
N GLY A 67 -14.39 -1.43 11.35
CA GLY A 67 -15.49 -0.50 11.59
C GLY A 67 -15.39 0.75 10.71
N GLU A 68 -15.23 1.93 11.33
CA GLU A 68 -15.04 3.20 10.63
C GLU A 68 -13.57 3.52 10.32
N HIS A 69 -12.63 2.72 10.86
CA HIS A 69 -11.20 2.89 10.61
C HIS A 69 -10.78 2.22 9.31
N VAL A 70 -10.04 2.99 8.50
CA VAL A 70 -9.53 2.55 7.20
C VAL A 70 -8.04 2.88 7.13
N GLU A 71 -7.22 1.85 7.01
CA GLU A 71 -5.77 1.99 6.85
C GLU A 71 -5.31 1.44 5.49
N LEU A 72 -4.59 2.25 4.72
CA LEU A 72 -3.83 1.76 3.58
C LEU A 72 -2.51 1.15 4.10
N HIS A 73 -2.58 -0.14 4.40
CA HIS A 73 -1.58 -0.84 5.19
C HIS A 73 -0.31 -1.16 4.38
N HIS A 74 -0.47 -1.65 3.16
CA HIS A 74 0.64 -2.00 2.28
C HIS A 74 0.43 -1.48 0.86
N ALA A 75 1.50 -1.03 0.22
CA ALA A 75 1.47 -0.63 -1.19
C ALA A 75 2.80 -0.96 -1.87
N ALA A 76 2.71 -1.49 -3.09
CA ALA A 76 3.88 -1.68 -3.94
C ALA A 76 3.51 -1.51 -5.42
N THR A 77 4.48 -1.02 -6.18
CA THR A 77 4.50 -1.13 -7.64
C THR A 77 5.82 -1.78 -8.01
N ARG A 78 5.78 -2.73 -8.96
CA ARG A 78 6.98 -3.42 -9.48
C ARG A 78 8.04 -2.38 -9.82
N THR A 79 9.26 -2.56 -9.30
CA THR A 79 10.32 -1.54 -9.33
C THR A 79 10.59 -0.98 -10.74
N ALA A 80 10.64 -1.85 -11.75
CA ALA A 80 10.87 -1.45 -13.15
C ALA A 80 9.73 -0.63 -13.78
N LEU A 81 8.55 -0.59 -13.14
CA LEU A 81 7.35 0.08 -13.62
C LEU A 81 6.94 1.30 -12.76
N GLN A 82 7.76 1.65 -11.76
CA GLN A 82 7.54 2.85 -10.96
C GLN A 82 7.70 4.12 -11.81
N GLY A 83 7.05 5.21 -11.40
CA GLY A 83 7.04 6.47 -12.16
C GLY A 83 6.13 6.48 -13.39
N GLN A 84 5.44 5.38 -13.70
CA GLN A 84 4.53 5.27 -14.85
C GLN A 84 3.05 5.53 -14.51
N GLY A 85 2.76 6.06 -13.32
CA GLY A 85 1.39 6.41 -12.90
C GLY A 85 0.55 5.26 -12.33
N ILE A 86 1.06 4.02 -12.28
CA ILE A 86 0.33 2.84 -11.75
C ILE A 86 -0.17 3.08 -10.32
N GLY A 87 0.70 3.55 -9.42
CA GLY A 87 0.31 3.83 -8.03
C GLY A 87 -0.79 4.89 -7.90
N LYS A 88 -0.79 5.91 -8.79
CA LYS A 88 -1.84 6.93 -8.80
C LYS A 88 -3.19 6.36 -9.25
N GLN A 89 -3.20 5.47 -10.24
CA GLN A 89 -4.42 4.82 -10.71
C GLN A 89 -4.97 3.83 -9.68
N LEU A 90 -4.11 3.06 -9.01
CA LEU A 90 -4.51 2.24 -7.87
C LEU A 90 -5.12 3.08 -6.75
N TRP A 91 -4.51 4.23 -6.45
CA TRP A 91 -5.04 5.15 -5.45
C TRP A 91 -6.43 5.66 -5.82
N ILE A 92 -6.68 6.03 -7.08
CA ILE A 92 -8.01 6.48 -7.54
C ILE A 92 -9.06 5.41 -7.23
N LEU A 93 -8.77 4.15 -7.54
CA LEU A 93 -9.69 3.04 -7.27
C LEU A 93 -9.95 2.84 -5.77
N VAL A 94 -8.92 2.94 -4.92
CA VAL A 94 -9.05 2.86 -3.46
C VAL A 94 -9.88 4.04 -2.92
N HIS A 95 -9.58 5.24 -3.39
CA HIS A 95 -10.27 6.46 -2.99
C HIS A 95 -11.75 6.40 -3.34
N GLU A 96 -12.09 6.05 -4.58
CA GLU A 96 -13.47 5.85 -5.04
C GLU A 96 -14.20 4.80 -4.21
N TYR A 97 -13.56 3.65 -3.96
CA TYR A 97 -14.12 2.59 -3.11
C TYR A 97 -14.51 3.12 -1.73
N CYS A 98 -13.66 3.94 -1.12
CA CYS A 98 -13.89 4.48 0.22
C CYS A 98 -14.91 5.61 0.25
N THR A 99 -14.88 6.54 -0.72
CA THR A 99 -15.87 7.63 -0.81
C THR A 99 -17.27 7.10 -1.05
N ASP A 100 -17.42 6.08 -1.91
CA ASP A 100 -18.71 5.49 -2.24
C ASP A 100 -19.34 4.77 -1.04
N ARG A 101 -18.52 4.33 -0.08
CA ARG A 101 -18.96 3.70 1.17
C ARG A 101 -19.08 4.69 2.34
N GLY A 102 -18.84 5.96 2.10
CA GLY A 102 -19.07 7.03 3.07
C GLY A 102 -18.02 7.13 4.18
N PHE A 103 -16.86 6.46 4.04
CA PHE A 103 -15.74 6.62 4.96
C PHE A 103 -15.27 8.08 4.98
N LYS A 104 -14.79 8.54 6.14
CA LYS A 104 -14.42 9.95 6.36
C LYS A 104 -12.95 10.24 6.14
N SER A 105 -12.11 9.21 6.22
CA SER A 105 -10.68 9.35 6.04
C SER A 105 -10.00 8.02 5.81
N ILE A 106 -8.80 8.09 5.22
CA ILE A 106 -7.88 6.98 5.08
C ILE A 106 -6.57 7.35 5.78
N GLU A 107 -6.04 6.43 6.58
CA GLU A 107 -4.77 6.59 7.29
C GLU A 107 -3.72 5.66 6.71
N LEU A 108 -2.44 5.99 6.88
CA LEU A 108 -1.33 5.11 6.52
C LEU A 108 -0.08 5.40 7.34
N VAL A 109 0.83 4.43 7.38
CA VAL A 109 2.17 4.57 7.96
C VAL A 109 3.20 4.57 6.84
N SER A 110 3.54 5.77 6.35
CA SER A 110 4.37 5.96 5.18
C SER A 110 5.85 5.74 5.47
N ARG A 111 6.59 5.08 4.57
CA ARG A 111 8.05 5.18 4.56
C ARG A 111 8.47 6.58 4.13
N ASN A 112 9.54 7.10 4.72
CA ASN A 112 10.17 8.37 4.32
C ASN A 112 10.39 8.50 2.80
N THR A 113 10.70 7.40 2.11
CA THR A 113 10.91 7.36 0.66
C THR A 113 9.63 7.47 -0.18
N ALA A 114 8.46 7.21 0.40
CA ALA A 114 7.16 7.26 -0.29
C ALA A 114 6.32 8.49 0.09
N MET A 115 6.73 9.28 1.10
CA MET A 115 5.95 10.41 1.61
C MET A 115 5.58 11.44 0.53
N SER A 116 6.47 11.74 -0.41
CA SER A 116 6.20 12.68 -1.51
C SER A 116 5.09 12.19 -2.44
N PHE A 117 5.03 10.88 -2.69
CA PHE A 117 3.93 10.27 -3.44
C PHE A 117 2.60 10.44 -2.70
N TRP A 118 2.54 10.11 -1.41
CA TRP A 118 1.31 10.23 -0.63
C TRP A 118 0.84 11.68 -0.50
N ALA A 119 1.77 12.62 -0.30
CA ALA A 119 1.47 14.05 -0.32
C ALA A 119 0.88 14.50 -1.67
N SER A 120 1.41 13.99 -2.79
CA SER A 120 0.91 14.32 -4.13
C SER A 120 -0.52 13.85 -4.40
N VAL A 121 -1.01 12.88 -3.63
CA VAL A 121 -2.38 12.36 -3.75
C VAL A 121 -3.30 12.80 -2.61
N GLY A 122 -2.85 13.73 -1.75
CA GLY A 122 -3.70 14.41 -0.75
C GLY A 122 -3.47 14.00 0.71
N PHE A 123 -2.53 13.10 1.02
CA PHE A 123 -2.21 12.76 2.41
C PHE A 123 -1.36 13.84 3.06
N GLN A 124 -1.58 14.06 4.35
CA GLN A 124 -0.80 14.96 5.19
C GLN A 124 -0.25 14.19 6.40
N ALA A 125 0.93 14.57 6.89
CA ALA A 125 1.46 13.99 8.11
C ALA A 125 0.56 14.34 9.30
N THR A 126 0.25 13.36 10.16
CA THR A 126 -0.60 13.57 11.34
C THR A 126 0.18 14.08 12.55
N THR A 127 1.49 13.86 12.57
CA THR A 127 2.40 14.28 13.64
C THR A 127 3.73 14.76 13.05
N GLU A 128 4.57 15.42 13.86
CA GLU A 128 5.96 15.70 13.49
C GLU A 128 6.94 14.56 13.80
N ASP A 129 6.51 13.61 14.62
CA ASP A 129 7.36 12.51 15.07
C ASP A 129 7.57 11.44 14.01
N TRP A 130 8.75 10.84 14.03
CA TRP A 130 9.06 9.65 13.24
C TRP A 130 8.76 8.39 14.04
N ILE A 131 8.14 7.42 13.37
CA ILE A 131 7.99 6.07 13.87
C ILE A 131 9.22 5.28 13.44
N GLU A 132 10.07 4.97 14.41
CA GLU A 132 11.32 4.24 14.21
C GLU A 132 11.15 2.80 14.69
N ARG A 133 11.57 1.85 13.84
CA ARG A 133 11.61 0.42 14.14
C ARG A 133 13.02 -0.04 13.80
N GLU A 134 13.69 -0.71 14.73
CA GLU A 134 15.11 -1.07 14.61
C GLU A 134 15.42 -1.79 13.28
N ASP A 135 14.55 -2.73 12.91
CA ASP A 135 14.67 -3.48 11.67
C ASP A 135 14.63 -2.62 10.40
N PHE A 136 14.03 -1.43 10.44
CA PHE A 136 13.93 -0.54 9.29
C PHE A 136 14.98 0.58 9.33
N VAL A 137 15.31 1.08 10.52
CA VAL A 137 16.28 2.18 10.71
C VAL A 137 17.66 1.78 10.20
N LYS A 138 18.07 0.52 10.39
CA LYS A 138 19.35 -0.02 9.86
C LYS A 138 19.45 0.05 8.32
N HIS A 139 18.33 0.21 7.63
CA HIS A 139 18.26 0.41 6.18
C HIS A 139 17.91 1.86 5.77
N GLY A 140 17.99 2.81 6.71
CA GLY A 140 17.65 4.22 6.46
C GLY A 140 16.15 4.47 6.27
N ILE A 141 15.30 3.52 6.65
CA ILE A 141 13.84 3.64 6.56
C ILE A 141 13.29 4.08 7.90
N ARG A 142 12.54 5.17 7.87
CA ARG A 142 11.73 5.67 8.99
C ARG A 142 10.30 5.85 8.51
N HIS A 143 9.35 5.76 9.42
CA HIS A 143 7.95 5.86 9.07
C HIS A 143 7.29 7.13 9.61
N LYS A 144 6.26 7.61 8.94
CA LYS A 144 5.46 8.75 9.35
C LYS A 144 3.98 8.40 9.21
N ALA A 145 3.20 8.64 10.26
CA ALA A 145 1.76 8.53 10.16
C ALA A 145 1.22 9.67 9.26
N MET A 146 0.37 9.31 8.30
CA MET A 146 -0.27 10.26 7.39
C MET A 146 -1.76 9.94 7.26
N LYS A 147 -2.54 10.97 6.95
CA LYS A 147 -4.00 10.87 6.82
C LYS A 147 -4.48 11.70 5.65
N GLN A 148 -5.53 11.21 4.99
CA GLN A 148 -6.33 11.98 4.05
C GLN A 148 -7.79 11.96 4.47
N THR A 149 -8.42 13.13 4.49
CA THR A 149 -9.88 13.28 4.64
C THR A 149 -10.53 13.11 3.28
N LEU A 150 -11.62 12.33 3.23
CA LEU A 150 -12.39 11.99 2.03
C LEU A 150 -13.59 12.93 1.84
#